data_AF-A0A1H5YVY1-F1
#
_entry.id   AF-A0A1H5YVY1-F1
#
_cell.length_a   1.000
_cell.length_b   1.000
_cell.length_c   1.000
_cell.angle_alpha   90.00
_cell.angle_beta   90.00
_cell.angle_gamma   90.00
#
_symmetry.space_group_name_H-M   'P 1'
#
loop_
_entity.id
_entity.type
_entity.pdbx_description
1 polymer ?
#
loop_
_entity_poly.entity_id
_entity_poly.type
_entity_poly.pdbx_seq_one_letter_code
_entity_poly.pdbx_strand_id
1 'polypeptide(L)'
;MNPLSGREDLSELLALVIEKYEKETGDLINKNTNRENYGNLAKTLSLISNKLPQTAAELQHDPYEPDPRADLQYPNRKYDITGGQLKDAYFGIVKSPRPYLLDACYIYLTGKGRAASLANATTDPEVATSALARMKDRVSYNTLLWMLVICILGFLFVLFAYLQQGKQVPADTEAYRPSATEIKALEGIWLYYTGAPQARANEEDRYRRYVNNIMEVKFRNGRFEFIRHGASINHYGYMTFNSPGIVSIHSYVRRLPTGEILSPSHSLARLDSSSKRMVSISATWSFESDNRDDIIATRNIYQKIADGGTLEEIENTQQNAACQCKIIEWQSAQRRKRYELRYQSLDDSTDSELRNYLNEESILLLEPKDNVILKGE
;
A
#
# COMPACT_ATOMS: atom_id res chain seq x y z
N MET A 1 35.84 -3.57 3.42
CA MET A 1 34.58 -4.19 3.88
C MET A 1 34.90 -5.61 4.33
N ASN A 2 34.35 -6.05 5.46
CA ASN A 2 34.54 -7.40 6.00
C ASN A 2 33.89 -8.46 5.09
N PRO A 3 34.43 -9.71 5.05
CA PRO A 3 33.83 -10.80 4.30
C PRO A 3 32.48 -11.20 4.91
N LEU A 4 31.48 -11.31 4.02
CA LEU A 4 30.04 -11.40 4.28
C LEU A 4 29.65 -12.76 4.92
N SER A 5 28.96 -12.69 6.07
CA SER A 5 28.48 -13.79 6.92
C SER A 5 26.98 -14.14 6.70
N GLY A 6 26.68 -14.92 5.66
CA GLY A 6 25.64 -15.97 5.56
C GLY A 6 24.14 -15.68 5.68
N ARG A 7 23.65 -14.66 6.42
CA ARG A 7 22.20 -14.47 6.67
C ARG A 7 21.70 -13.03 6.57
N GLU A 8 22.45 -12.09 7.14
CA GLU A 8 22.13 -10.65 7.09
C GLU A 8 22.54 -10.03 5.74
N ASP A 9 23.43 -10.70 5.00
CA ASP A 9 23.99 -10.16 3.75
C ASP A 9 23.10 -10.32 2.51
N LEU A 10 22.17 -11.29 2.49
CA LEU A 10 21.35 -11.53 1.30
C LEU A 10 20.28 -10.44 1.14
N SER A 11 19.65 -10.04 2.25
CA SER A 11 18.71 -8.93 2.28
C SER A 11 19.40 -7.62 1.88
N GLU A 12 20.63 -7.38 2.35
CA GLU A 12 21.41 -6.21 1.98
C GLU A 12 21.84 -6.25 0.51
N LEU A 13 22.33 -7.40 0.02
CA LEU A 13 22.66 -7.60 -1.39
C LEU A 13 21.45 -7.34 -2.29
N LEU A 14 20.28 -7.87 -1.91
CA LEU A 14 19.03 -7.64 -2.64
C LEU A 14 18.55 -6.19 -2.54
N ALA A 15 18.78 -5.50 -1.43
CA ALA A 15 18.48 -4.08 -1.32
C ALA A 15 19.28 -3.26 -2.35
N LEU A 16 20.58 -3.55 -2.51
CA LEU A 16 21.44 -2.92 -3.51
C LEU A 16 21.01 -3.27 -4.95
N VAL A 17 20.64 -4.53 -5.20
CA VAL A 17 20.13 -4.96 -6.51
C VAL A 17 18.83 -4.23 -6.86
N ILE A 18 17.90 -4.13 -5.91
CA ILE A 18 16.64 -3.41 -6.10
C ILE A 18 16.93 -1.92 -6.36
N GLU A 19 17.80 -1.28 -5.58
CA GLU A 19 18.16 0.13 -5.78
C GLU A 19 18.75 0.38 -7.18
N LYS A 20 19.67 -0.49 -7.62
CA LYS A 20 20.25 -0.41 -8.97
C LYS A 20 19.18 -0.58 -10.05
N TYR A 21 18.29 -1.56 -9.90
CA TYR A 21 17.20 -1.81 -10.85
C TYR A 21 16.22 -0.64 -10.93
N GLU A 22 15.79 -0.10 -9.78
CA GLU A 22 14.90 1.06 -9.69
C GLU A 22 15.52 2.27 -10.39
N LYS A 23 16.84 2.47 -10.23
CA LYS A 23 17.58 3.57 -10.87
C LYS A 23 17.75 3.39 -12.39
N GLU A 24 18.00 2.18 -12.86
CA GLU A 24 18.25 1.90 -14.29
C GLU A 24 16.97 1.85 -15.12
N THR A 25 15.88 1.35 -14.55
CA THR A 25 14.63 1.10 -15.28
C THR A 25 13.53 2.11 -14.98
N GLY A 26 13.59 2.80 -13.84
CA GLY A 26 12.49 3.63 -13.34
C GLY A 26 11.30 2.82 -12.79
N ASP A 27 11.35 1.49 -12.82
CA ASP A 27 10.32 0.60 -12.28
C ASP A 27 10.51 0.42 -10.77
N LEU A 28 9.66 1.09 -9.98
CA LEU A 28 9.72 1.08 -8.52
C LEU A 28 9.16 -0.23 -7.97
N ILE A 29 9.98 -0.95 -7.20
CA ILE A 29 9.57 -2.22 -6.60
C ILE A 29 8.84 -1.92 -5.29
N ASN A 30 7.57 -2.30 -5.20
CA ASN A 30 6.83 -2.25 -3.95
C ASN A 30 7.30 -3.39 -3.03
N LYS A 31 8.18 -3.06 -2.07
CA LYS A 31 8.89 -3.96 -1.15
C LYS A 31 7.95 -4.54 -0.06
N ASN A 32 6.87 -5.20 -0.46
CA ASN A 32 5.92 -5.87 0.43
C ASN A 32 5.88 -7.39 0.18
N THR A 33 5.00 -8.13 0.85
CA THR A 33 4.93 -9.59 0.74
C THR A 33 4.24 -10.13 -0.53
N ASN A 34 3.86 -9.29 -1.49
CA ASN A 34 3.31 -9.75 -2.77
C ASN A 34 4.45 -10.13 -3.74
N ARG A 35 4.51 -11.41 -4.11
CA ARG A 35 5.50 -11.97 -5.05
C ARG A 35 5.49 -11.33 -6.44
N GLU A 36 4.36 -10.78 -6.88
CA GLU A 36 4.23 -10.16 -8.21
C GLU A 36 5.05 -8.87 -8.33
N ASN A 37 5.22 -8.14 -7.23
CA ASN A 37 5.99 -6.88 -7.21
C ASN A 37 7.47 -7.08 -7.56
N TYR A 38 8.00 -8.30 -7.36
CA TYR A 38 9.39 -8.64 -7.68
C TYR A 38 9.51 -9.32 -9.07
N GLY A 39 8.40 -9.45 -9.81
CA GLY A 39 8.33 -10.24 -11.03
C GLY A 39 9.22 -9.72 -12.17
N ASN A 40 9.31 -8.40 -12.34
CA ASN A 40 10.14 -7.81 -13.40
C ASN A 40 11.64 -7.95 -13.08
N LEU A 41 12.05 -7.64 -11.85
CA LEU A 41 13.42 -7.87 -11.38
C LEU A 41 13.80 -9.35 -11.47
N ALA A 42 12.89 -10.26 -11.11
CA ALA A 42 13.07 -11.69 -11.22
C ALA A 42 13.35 -12.12 -12.68
N LYS A 43 12.63 -11.56 -13.66
CA LYS A 43 12.92 -11.78 -15.08
C LYS A 43 14.30 -11.25 -15.47
N THR A 44 14.68 -10.05 -15.03
CA THR A 44 16.00 -9.45 -15.31
C THR A 44 17.12 -10.34 -14.78
N LEU A 45 17.04 -10.76 -13.52
CA LEU A 45 18.03 -11.66 -12.93
C LEU A 45 18.01 -13.05 -13.58
N SER A 46 16.85 -13.50 -14.05
CA SER A 46 16.74 -14.76 -14.81
C SER A 46 17.48 -14.72 -16.14
N LEU A 47 17.56 -13.56 -16.81
CA LEU A 47 18.36 -13.41 -18.03
C LEU A 47 19.85 -13.62 -17.77
N ILE A 48 20.32 -13.28 -16.56
CA ILE A 48 21.70 -13.47 -16.12
C ILE A 48 21.91 -14.92 -15.66
N SER A 49 21.05 -15.43 -14.78
CA SER A 49 21.21 -16.76 -14.20
C SER A 49 21.17 -17.89 -15.23
N ASN A 50 20.36 -17.76 -16.30
CA ASN A 50 20.31 -18.75 -17.37
C ASN A 50 21.55 -18.73 -18.29
N LYS A 51 22.39 -17.71 -18.21
CA LYS A 51 23.68 -17.65 -18.94
C LYS A 51 24.85 -18.22 -18.15
N LEU A 52 24.68 -18.43 -16.83
CA LEU A 52 25.74 -18.94 -15.95
C LEU A 52 26.45 -20.19 -16.47
N PRO A 53 25.78 -21.20 -17.08
CA PRO A 53 26.50 -22.36 -17.61
C PRO A 53 27.57 -22.05 -18.66
N GLN A 54 27.51 -20.87 -19.29
CA GLN A 54 28.39 -20.45 -20.40
C GLN A 54 29.38 -19.36 -20.00
N THR A 55 29.19 -18.72 -18.83
CA THR A 55 29.90 -17.48 -18.47
C THR A 55 30.89 -17.63 -17.31
N ALA A 56 31.12 -18.84 -16.80
CA ALA A 56 31.90 -19.06 -15.58
C ALA A 56 33.33 -18.47 -15.64
N ALA A 57 34.03 -18.64 -16.76
CA ALA A 57 35.38 -18.11 -16.95
C ALA A 57 35.40 -16.58 -17.14
N GLU A 58 34.45 -16.06 -17.91
CA GLU A 58 34.35 -14.62 -18.22
C GLU A 58 33.95 -13.80 -17.00
N LEU A 59 32.90 -14.23 -16.31
CA LEU A 59 32.28 -13.51 -15.21
C LEU A 59 32.78 -13.97 -13.84
N GLN A 60 33.73 -14.92 -13.80
CA GLN A 60 34.45 -15.33 -12.58
C GLN A 60 33.51 -15.80 -11.45
N HIS A 61 32.74 -16.85 -11.74
CA HIS A 61 31.83 -17.53 -10.80
C HIS A 61 31.97 -19.05 -10.90
N ASP A 62 31.33 -19.78 -9.98
CA ASP A 62 31.36 -21.25 -9.96
C ASP A 62 30.73 -21.83 -11.24
N PRO A 63 31.22 -22.97 -11.77
CA PRO A 63 30.65 -23.59 -12.96
C PRO A 63 29.24 -24.14 -12.68
N TYR A 64 28.33 -23.93 -13.62
CA TYR A 64 26.96 -24.43 -13.56
C TYR A 64 26.70 -25.40 -14.71
N GLU A 65 26.03 -26.51 -14.40
CA GLU A 65 25.63 -27.52 -15.39
C GLU A 65 24.67 -26.94 -16.44
N PRO A 66 24.84 -27.22 -17.74
CA PRO A 66 23.89 -26.80 -18.79
C PRO A 66 22.44 -27.16 -18.46
N ASP A 67 21.50 -26.32 -18.90
CA ASP A 67 20.07 -26.63 -18.82
C ASP A 67 19.67 -27.50 -20.03
N PRO A 68 19.28 -28.77 -19.82
CA PRO A 68 18.85 -29.65 -20.92
C PRO A 68 17.55 -29.17 -21.58
N ARG A 69 16.80 -28.24 -20.97
CA ARG A 69 15.54 -27.68 -21.49
C ARG A 69 15.56 -26.15 -21.53
N ALA A 70 16.62 -25.59 -22.11
CA ALA A 70 16.77 -24.14 -22.28
C ALA A 70 15.73 -23.51 -23.23
N ASP A 71 14.98 -24.34 -23.97
CA ASP A 71 13.89 -23.97 -24.87
C ASP A 71 12.59 -23.55 -24.15
N LEU A 72 12.47 -23.85 -22.85
CA LEU A 72 11.28 -23.53 -22.08
C LEU A 72 11.11 -22.02 -21.86
N GLN A 73 9.86 -21.57 -21.82
CA GLN A 73 9.54 -20.19 -21.46
C GLN A 73 9.66 -19.97 -19.95
N TYR A 74 10.05 -18.75 -19.56
CA TYR A 74 10.02 -18.31 -18.17
C TYR A 74 8.61 -18.54 -17.56
N PRO A 75 8.50 -19.05 -16.32
CA PRO A 75 9.56 -19.33 -15.34
C PRO A 75 9.97 -20.82 -15.27
N ASN A 76 10.02 -21.53 -16.39
CA ASN A 76 10.18 -22.99 -16.41
C ASN A 76 11.61 -23.48 -16.71
N ARG A 77 12.59 -22.59 -16.90
CA ARG A 77 14.00 -22.97 -17.11
C ARG A 77 14.67 -23.27 -15.78
N LYS A 78 15.71 -24.11 -15.80
CA LYS A 78 16.40 -24.61 -14.60
C LYS A 78 16.90 -23.49 -13.67
N TYR A 79 17.37 -22.39 -14.25
CA TYR A 79 17.97 -21.27 -13.52
C TYR A 79 17.05 -20.05 -13.42
N ASP A 80 15.77 -20.17 -13.78
CA ASP A 80 14.83 -19.07 -13.58
C ASP A 80 14.72 -18.70 -12.09
N ILE A 81 14.77 -17.40 -11.85
CA ILE A 81 14.55 -16.76 -10.56
C ILE A 81 13.13 -16.22 -10.58
N THR A 82 12.33 -16.57 -9.59
CA THR A 82 10.93 -16.14 -9.47
C THR A 82 10.80 -14.98 -8.48
N GLY A 83 9.74 -14.18 -8.64
CA GLY A 83 9.44 -13.10 -7.69
C GLY A 83 9.21 -13.59 -6.25
N GLY A 84 8.71 -14.83 -6.09
CA GLY A 84 8.60 -15.49 -4.78
C GLY A 84 9.97 -15.72 -4.14
N GLN A 85 10.94 -16.21 -4.89
CA GLN A 85 12.31 -16.42 -4.40
C GLN A 85 12.98 -15.11 -3.99
N LEU A 86 12.79 -14.02 -4.75
CA LEU A 86 13.33 -12.71 -4.40
C LEU A 86 12.68 -12.13 -3.15
N LYS A 87 11.35 -12.22 -3.05
CA LYS A 87 10.60 -11.81 -1.86
C LYS A 87 11.08 -12.57 -0.63
N ASP A 88 11.09 -13.90 -0.68
CA ASP A 88 11.45 -14.72 0.49
C ASP A 88 12.92 -14.50 0.91
N ALA A 89 13.80 -14.26 -0.05
CA ALA A 89 15.20 -13.91 0.20
C ALA A 89 15.35 -12.50 0.82
N TYR A 90 14.63 -11.51 0.31
CA TYR A 90 14.68 -10.12 0.79
C TYR A 90 14.15 -9.98 2.22
N PHE A 91 13.09 -10.71 2.57
CA PHE A 91 12.53 -10.72 3.94
C PHE A 91 13.23 -11.70 4.89
N GLY A 92 14.35 -12.31 4.48
CA GLY A 92 15.12 -13.21 5.35
C GLY A 92 14.42 -14.53 5.70
N ILE A 93 13.40 -14.93 4.93
CA ILE A 93 12.64 -16.18 5.15
C ILE A 93 13.48 -17.40 4.72
N VAL A 94 14.33 -17.25 3.70
CA VAL A 94 15.18 -18.33 3.19
C VAL A 94 16.48 -18.43 3.98
N LYS A 95 16.69 -19.56 4.66
CA LYS A 95 17.91 -19.82 5.46
C LYS A 95 19.17 -20.06 4.62
N SER A 96 19.03 -20.51 3.37
CA SER A 96 20.13 -20.78 2.45
C SER A 96 19.66 -20.55 1.01
N PRO A 97 19.96 -19.39 0.40
CA PRO A 97 19.56 -19.11 -0.98
C PRO A 97 20.29 -20.04 -1.96
N ARG A 98 19.67 -20.24 -3.13
CA ARG A 98 20.30 -21.02 -4.20
C ARG A 98 21.53 -20.28 -4.73
N PRO A 99 22.67 -20.96 -4.99
CA PRO A 99 23.91 -20.32 -5.43
C PRO A 99 23.76 -19.41 -6.66
N TYR A 100 22.98 -19.85 -7.66
CA TYR A 100 22.77 -19.08 -8.89
C TYR A 100 22.03 -17.75 -8.67
N LEU A 101 21.25 -17.61 -7.60
CA LEU A 101 20.61 -16.34 -7.24
C LEU A 101 21.68 -15.35 -6.76
N LEU A 102 22.62 -15.80 -5.93
CA LEU A 102 23.71 -14.96 -5.43
C LEU A 102 24.58 -14.50 -6.60
N ASP A 103 25.01 -15.40 -7.48
CA ASP A 103 25.83 -15.03 -8.63
C ASP A 103 25.10 -14.08 -9.58
N ALA A 104 23.81 -14.29 -9.84
CA ALA A 104 23.01 -13.35 -10.63
C ALA A 104 22.98 -11.94 -10.01
N CYS A 105 22.83 -11.84 -8.68
CA CYS A 105 22.86 -10.56 -7.96
C CYS A 105 24.24 -9.89 -8.03
N TYR A 106 25.33 -10.63 -7.80
CA TYR A 106 26.70 -10.08 -7.88
C TYR A 106 27.05 -9.61 -9.29
N ILE A 107 26.70 -10.41 -10.31
CA ILE A 107 26.93 -10.07 -11.71
C ILE A 107 26.12 -8.83 -12.09
N TYR A 108 24.85 -8.75 -11.67
CA TYR A 108 24.02 -7.59 -11.95
C TYR A 108 24.61 -6.30 -11.34
N LEU A 109 25.14 -6.37 -10.12
CA LEU A 109 25.73 -5.21 -9.44
C LEU A 109 27.09 -4.81 -10.03
N THR A 110 27.98 -5.79 -10.20
CA THR A 110 29.43 -5.54 -10.39
C THR A 110 29.98 -5.98 -11.75
N GLY A 111 29.19 -6.70 -12.54
CA GLY A 111 29.63 -7.34 -13.78
C GLY A 111 30.46 -8.62 -13.56
N LYS A 112 30.67 -9.04 -12.30
CA LYS A 112 31.37 -10.28 -11.94
C LYS A 112 30.58 -11.06 -10.89
N GLY A 113 30.76 -12.37 -10.84
CA GLY A 113 30.09 -13.23 -9.87
C GLY A 113 30.81 -13.33 -8.54
N ARG A 114 30.22 -14.14 -7.65
CA ARG A 114 30.54 -14.15 -6.22
C ARG A 114 32.00 -14.52 -5.93
N ALA A 115 32.57 -15.45 -6.70
CA ALA A 115 33.94 -15.92 -6.49
C ALA A 115 34.98 -14.80 -6.68
N ALA A 116 34.79 -13.91 -7.67
CA ALA A 116 35.65 -12.74 -7.84
C ALA A 116 35.48 -11.68 -6.75
N SER A 117 34.24 -11.44 -6.31
CA SER A 117 33.97 -10.50 -5.21
C SER A 117 34.57 -10.97 -3.88
N LEU A 118 34.62 -12.29 -3.65
CA LEU A 118 35.28 -12.89 -2.48
C LEU A 118 36.80 -12.92 -2.62
N ALA A 119 37.35 -13.19 -3.81
CA ALA A 119 38.79 -13.17 -4.06
C ALA A 119 39.40 -11.77 -3.82
N ASN A 120 38.71 -10.71 -4.27
CA ASN A 120 39.09 -9.31 -4.02
C ASN A 120 38.99 -8.89 -2.54
N ALA A 121 38.33 -9.67 -1.69
CA ALA A 121 38.28 -9.42 -0.24
C ALA A 121 39.44 -10.09 0.52
N THR A 122 40.15 -11.04 -0.11
CA THR A 122 41.25 -11.82 0.49
C THR A 122 42.65 -11.42 0.01
N THR A 123 42.78 -10.58 -1.00
CA THR A 123 44.04 -9.95 -1.41
C THR A 123 43.92 -8.44 -1.29
N ASP A 124 44.68 -7.86 -0.37
CA ASP A 124 44.76 -6.44 0.03
C ASP A 124 43.66 -5.89 0.94
N PRO A 125 43.93 -5.74 2.25
CA PRO A 125 43.17 -4.84 3.12
C PRO A 125 43.46 -3.34 2.85
N GLU A 126 44.27 -2.98 1.84
CA GLU A 126 44.89 -1.65 1.74
C GLU A 126 44.65 -0.89 0.42
N VAL A 127 43.69 -1.29 -0.43
CA VAL A 127 43.45 -0.60 -1.72
C VAL A 127 42.03 -0.03 -1.87
N ALA A 128 41.34 0.24 -0.76
CA ALA A 128 40.07 1.01 -0.78
C ALA A 128 40.17 2.42 -0.15
N THR A 129 41.39 2.90 0.12
CA THR A 129 41.65 4.23 0.71
C THR A 129 42.48 5.15 -0.17
N SER A 130 42.96 4.70 -1.34
CA SER A 130 43.91 5.45 -2.17
C SER A 130 43.29 6.37 -3.23
N ALA A 131 41.96 6.33 -3.45
CA ALA A 131 41.26 7.31 -4.30
C ALA A 131 40.94 8.63 -3.56
N LEU A 132 40.99 8.65 -2.23
CA LEU A 132 40.73 9.84 -1.39
C LEU A 132 42.00 10.56 -0.90
N ALA A 133 43.19 9.98 -1.11
CA ALA A 133 44.44 10.50 -0.59
C ALA A 133 45.20 11.46 -1.54
N ARG A 134 44.66 11.77 -2.72
CA ARG A 134 45.26 12.71 -3.69
C ARG A 134 44.45 13.99 -3.82
N MET A 135 44.29 14.71 -2.72
CA MET A 135 43.99 16.14 -2.74
C MET A 135 44.32 16.75 -1.38
N LYS A 136 45.61 16.77 -1.05
CA LYS A 136 46.10 17.57 0.06
C LYS A 136 47.29 18.37 -0.42
N ASP A 137 46.99 19.52 -1.02
CA ASP A 137 47.82 20.68 -0.78
C ASP A 137 47.01 21.98 -0.73
N ARG A 138 47.28 22.71 0.37
CA ARG A 138 47.05 24.13 0.66
C ARG A 138 45.62 24.67 0.65
N VAL A 139 44.87 24.41 1.72
CA VAL A 139 43.99 25.43 2.32
C VAL A 139 44.10 25.32 3.84
N SER A 140 44.29 26.45 4.52
CA SER A 140 44.39 26.51 5.98
C SER A 140 43.17 25.88 6.63
N TYR A 141 43.39 24.94 7.55
CA TYR A 141 42.36 24.16 8.24
C TYR A 141 41.29 25.04 8.91
N ASN A 142 41.66 26.27 9.31
CA ASN A 142 40.73 27.23 9.89
C ASN A 142 39.72 27.80 8.88
N THR A 143 40.10 28.04 7.63
CA THR A 143 39.16 28.59 6.63
C THR A 143 38.15 27.55 6.18
N LEU A 144 38.57 26.28 6.07
CA LEU A 144 37.69 25.17 5.72
C LEU A 144 36.67 24.88 6.84
N LEU A 145 37.10 24.99 8.10
CA LEU A 145 36.21 24.83 9.26
C LEU A 145 35.14 25.92 9.31
N TRP A 146 35.50 27.19 9.05
CA TRP A 146 34.52 28.28 8.98
C TRP A 146 33.55 28.13 7.82
N MET A 147 34.02 27.69 6.65
CA MET A 147 33.15 27.39 5.50
C MET A 147 32.20 26.24 5.81
N LEU A 148 32.65 25.20 6.51
CA LEU A 148 31.81 24.08 6.95
C LEU A 148 30.74 24.55 7.93
N VAL A 149 31.11 25.38 8.91
CA VAL A 149 30.15 25.95 9.89
C VAL A 149 29.11 26.83 9.20
N ILE A 150 29.53 27.68 8.24
CA ILE A 150 28.60 28.51 7.46
C ILE A 150 27.69 27.65 6.59
N CYS A 151 28.21 26.58 5.97
CA CYS A 151 27.40 25.64 5.20
C CYS A 151 26.42 24.87 6.07
N ILE A 152 26.81 24.45 7.28
CA ILE A 152 25.93 23.79 8.24
C ILE A 152 24.84 24.77 8.71
N LEU A 153 25.19 26.00 9.04
CA LEU A 153 24.22 27.04 9.43
C LEU A 153 23.28 27.40 8.28
N GLY A 154 23.80 27.49 7.05
CA GLY A 154 22.99 27.71 5.84
C GLY A 154 22.07 26.52 5.55
N PHE A 155 22.55 25.29 5.69
CA PHE A 155 21.73 24.08 5.55
C PHE A 155 20.68 23.99 6.65
N LEU A 156 21.01 24.31 7.90
CA LEU A 156 20.05 24.37 9.00
C LEU A 156 19.03 25.50 8.79
N PHE A 157 19.42 26.63 8.21
CA PHE A 157 18.50 27.71 7.84
C PHE A 157 17.58 27.32 6.70
N VAL A 158 18.09 26.65 5.66
CA VAL A 158 17.28 26.12 4.55
C VAL A 158 16.36 25.01 5.04
N LEU A 159 16.85 24.11 5.90
CA LEU A 159 16.04 23.06 6.53
C LEU A 159 14.98 23.68 7.44
N PHE A 160 15.31 24.70 8.22
CA PHE A 160 14.34 25.44 9.03
C PHE A 160 13.32 26.18 8.15
N ALA A 161 13.75 26.82 7.06
CA ALA A 161 12.87 27.46 6.09
C ALA A 161 11.98 26.44 5.37
N TYR A 162 12.50 25.25 5.05
CA TYR A 162 11.76 24.16 4.44
C TYR A 162 10.75 23.52 5.42
N LEU A 163 11.12 23.40 6.69
CA LEU A 163 10.22 22.96 7.76
C LEU A 163 9.16 24.02 8.11
N GLN A 164 9.49 25.31 7.97
CA GLN A 164 8.57 26.45 8.08
C GLN A 164 7.69 26.59 6.83
N GLN A 165 8.16 26.15 5.66
CA GLN A 165 7.34 25.83 4.49
C GLN A 165 6.56 24.53 4.74
N GLY A 166 5.87 24.43 5.88
CA GLY A 166 4.67 23.62 5.95
C GLY A 166 3.80 24.08 4.80
N LYS A 167 3.52 23.17 3.86
CA LYS A 167 2.73 23.43 2.65
C LYS A 167 1.60 24.40 2.98
N GLN A 168 1.78 25.68 2.67
CA GLN A 168 0.67 26.62 2.67
C GLN A 168 -0.14 26.21 1.45
N VAL A 169 -1.10 25.31 1.71
CA VAL A 169 -2.24 25.13 0.85
C VAL A 169 -2.80 26.55 0.64
N PRO A 170 -2.95 27.01 -0.61
CA PRO A 170 -3.44 28.36 -0.86
C PRO A 170 -4.73 28.54 -0.07
N ALA A 171 -4.83 29.66 0.64
CA ALA A 171 -5.98 30.01 1.46
C ALA A 171 -7.19 30.26 0.55
N ASP A 172 -7.83 29.19 0.10
CA ASP A 172 -9.15 29.24 -0.51
C ASP A 172 -10.14 29.66 0.58
N THR A 173 -10.81 30.80 0.35
CA THR A 173 -12.11 31.22 0.92
C THR A 173 -12.56 30.45 2.15
N GLU A 174 -12.30 31.02 3.34
CA GLU A 174 -12.64 30.51 4.69
C GLU A 174 -13.28 29.11 4.74
N ALA A 175 -12.47 28.07 4.50
CA ALA A 175 -12.89 26.70 4.73
C ALA A 175 -13.34 26.55 6.20
N TYR A 176 -14.53 25.97 6.39
CA TYR A 176 -15.12 25.79 7.72
C TYR A 176 -14.14 25.07 8.64
N ARG A 177 -13.88 25.68 9.81
CA ARG A 177 -13.00 25.12 10.83
C ARG A 177 -13.84 24.44 11.90
N PRO A 178 -13.78 23.10 12.03
CA PRO A 178 -14.58 22.40 13.02
C PRO A 178 -14.12 22.76 14.43
N SER A 179 -15.08 22.89 15.35
CA SER A 179 -14.84 23.04 16.78
C SER A 179 -14.22 21.78 17.38
N ALA A 180 -13.61 21.90 18.57
CA ALA A 180 -13.09 20.75 19.30
C ALA A 180 -14.18 19.69 19.58
N THR A 181 -15.43 20.13 19.79
CA THR A 181 -16.58 19.23 19.98
C THR A 181 -16.90 18.45 18.72
N GLU A 182 -16.87 19.09 17.54
CA GLU A 182 -17.10 18.42 16.26
C GLU A 182 -15.96 17.47 15.88
N ILE A 183 -14.71 17.88 16.16
CA ILE A 183 -13.55 17.01 15.99
C ILE A 183 -13.73 15.74 16.82
N LYS A 184 -14.04 15.88 18.11
CA LYS A 184 -14.30 14.76 19.00
C LYS A 184 -15.50 13.92 18.57
N ALA A 185 -16.54 14.55 18.01
CA ALA A 185 -17.72 13.84 17.54
C ALA A 185 -17.39 12.91 16.36
N LEU A 186 -16.61 13.39 15.39
CA LEU A 186 -16.27 12.64 14.17
C LEU A 186 -15.08 11.67 14.34
N GLU A 187 -14.06 12.04 15.12
CA GLU A 187 -12.88 11.20 15.37
C GLU A 187 -13.24 9.93 16.16
N GLY A 188 -12.72 8.77 15.75
CA GLY A 188 -12.94 7.51 16.45
C GLY A 188 -13.16 6.32 15.51
N ILE A 189 -13.79 5.27 16.04
CA ILE A 189 -14.07 4.03 15.33
C ILE A 189 -15.55 3.98 14.96
N TRP A 190 -15.81 3.69 13.69
CA TRP A 190 -17.14 3.68 13.11
C TRP A 190 -17.42 2.36 12.41
N LEU A 191 -18.62 1.82 12.61
CA LEU A 191 -19.21 0.85 11.70
C LEU A 191 -19.81 1.61 10.52
N TYR A 192 -19.62 1.06 9.32
CA TYR A 192 -20.16 1.61 8.08
C TYR A 192 -20.94 0.52 7.35
N TYR A 193 -22.18 0.84 7.01
CA TYR A 193 -23.08 -0.04 6.26
C TYR A 193 -23.44 0.63 4.95
N THR A 194 -23.32 -0.14 3.88
CA THR A 194 -23.65 0.27 2.51
C THR A 194 -24.40 -0.85 1.84
N GLY A 195 -25.34 -0.50 0.96
CA GLY A 195 -25.92 -1.47 0.04
C GLY A 195 -24.82 -2.08 -0.84
N ALA A 196 -25.10 -3.24 -1.43
CA ALA A 196 -24.19 -3.92 -2.34
C ALA A 196 -24.59 -3.81 -3.83
N PRO A 197 -25.03 -2.65 -4.37
CA PRO A 197 -25.23 -2.53 -5.82
C PRO A 197 -23.92 -2.62 -6.59
N GLN A 198 -22.79 -2.55 -5.89
CA GLN A 198 -21.48 -2.86 -6.45
C GLN A 198 -21.30 -4.35 -6.75
N ALA A 199 -22.10 -5.27 -6.20
CA ALA A 199 -22.02 -6.67 -6.61
C ALA A 199 -22.33 -6.81 -8.11
N ARG A 200 -21.83 -7.87 -8.75
CA ARG A 200 -21.89 -8.02 -10.21
C ARG A 200 -23.34 -8.04 -10.70
N ALA A 201 -23.60 -7.50 -11.89
CA ALA A 201 -24.95 -7.41 -12.46
C ALA A 201 -25.68 -8.76 -12.58
N ASN A 202 -24.95 -9.89 -12.60
CA ASN A 202 -25.50 -11.23 -12.63
C ASN A 202 -25.89 -11.80 -11.25
N GLU A 203 -25.72 -11.04 -10.17
CA GLU A 203 -26.22 -11.40 -8.85
C GLU A 203 -27.65 -10.86 -8.67
N GLU A 204 -28.66 -11.73 -8.83
CA GLU A 204 -30.09 -11.36 -8.85
C GLU A 204 -30.53 -10.55 -7.61
N ASP A 205 -30.00 -10.87 -6.43
CA ASP A 205 -30.36 -10.21 -5.17
C ASP A 205 -29.40 -9.06 -4.76
N ARG A 206 -28.54 -8.56 -5.67
CA ARG A 206 -27.50 -7.58 -5.30
C ARG A 206 -28.02 -6.32 -4.61
N TYR A 207 -29.24 -5.90 -4.95
CA TYR A 207 -29.88 -4.71 -4.41
C TYR A 207 -30.53 -4.93 -3.04
N ARG A 208 -30.72 -6.20 -2.64
CA ARG A 208 -31.21 -6.62 -1.32
C ARG A 208 -30.10 -7.17 -0.44
N ARG A 209 -28.86 -6.79 -0.74
CA ARG A 209 -27.68 -7.13 0.05
C ARG A 209 -27.03 -5.87 0.58
N TYR A 210 -26.48 -5.97 1.78
CA TYR A 210 -25.64 -4.93 2.35
C TYR A 210 -24.33 -5.54 2.84
N VAL A 211 -23.34 -4.68 3.05
CA VAL A 211 -22.05 -5.08 3.62
C VAL A 211 -21.72 -4.18 4.79
N ASN A 212 -21.29 -4.82 5.88
CA ASN A 212 -20.75 -4.12 7.03
C ASN A 212 -19.24 -3.94 6.87
N ASN A 213 -18.77 -2.77 7.28
CA ASN A 213 -17.38 -2.34 7.24
C ASN A 213 -17.05 -1.72 8.60
N ILE A 214 -15.77 -1.55 8.87
CA ILE A 214 -15.30 -0.81 10.05
C ILE A 214 -14.20 0.15 9.63
N MET A 215 -14.21 1.34 10.22
CA MET A 215 -13.24 2.37 9.89
C MET A 215 -12.72 3.10 11.11
N GLU A 216 -11.47 3.53 10.99
CA GLU A 216 -10.81 4.42 11.93
C GLU A 216 -10.69 5.80 11.30
N VAL A 217 -11.20 6.83 12.00
CA VAL A 217 -11.13 8.23 11.60
C VAL A 217 -10.23 8.96 12.58
N LYS A 218 -9.20 9.65 12.08
CA LYS A 218 -8.22 10.42 12.87
C LYS A 218 -8.12 11.84 12.36
N PHE A 219 -8.09 12.83 13.26
CA PHE A 219 -7.88 14.21 12.86
C PHE A 219 -6.38 14.53 12.76
N ARG A 220 -5.92 14.94 11.57
CA ARG A 220 -4.51 15.26 11.28
C ARG A 220 -4.42 16.45 10.34
N ASN A 221 -3.60 17.44 10.67
CA ASN A 221 -3.28 18.58 9.80
C ASN A 221 -4.52 19.30 9.22
N GLY A 222 -5.57 19.49 10.04
CA GLY A 222 -6.78 20.22 9.63
C GLY A 222 -7.82 19.41 8.85
N ARG A 223 -7.61 18.10 8.66
CA ARG A 223 -8.57 17.19 8.01
C ARG A 223 -8.71 15.88 8.79
N PHE A 224 -9.79 15.14 8.54
CA PHE A 224 -9.95 13.81 9.08
C PHE A 224 -9.46 12.81 8.05
N GLU A 225 -8.49 11.97 8.39
CA GLU A 225 -8.03 10.88 7.52
C GLU A 225 -8.63 9.57 8.03
N PHE A 226 -8.95 8.66 7.11
CA PHE A 226 -9.51 7.37 7.50
C PHE A 226 -9.01 6.20 6.65
N ILE A 227 -9.07 5.03 7.27
CA ILE A 227 -8.98 3.73 6.63
C ILE A 227 -10.29 3.00 6.94
N ARG A 228 -10.99 2.57 5.90
CA ARG A 228 -12.21 1.77 5.98
C ARG A 228 -11.92 0.36 5.50
N HIS A 229 -11.97 -0.60 6.41
CA HIS A 229 -11.87 -2.01 6.12
C HIS A 229 -13.22 -2.53 5.66
N GLY A 230 -13.28 -3.05 4.44
CA GLY A 230 -14.47 -3.71 3.90
C GLY A 230 -14.28 -5.20 3.71
N ALA A 231 -15.38 -5.93 3.48
CA ALA A 231 -15.37 -7.38 3.37
C ALA A 231 -14.37 -7.91 2.32
N SER A 232 -14.23 -7.19 1.20
CA SER A 232 -13.31 -7.57 0.11
C SER A 232 -12.22 -6.53 -0.14
N ILE A 233 -12.55 -5.23 0.01
CA ILE A 233 -11.68 -4.13 -0.41
C ILE A 233 -11.61 -3.06 0.68
N ASN A 234 -10.40 -2.60 0.99
CA ASN A 234 -10.18 -1.46 1.87
C ASN A 234 -10.34 -0.15 1.08
N HIS A 235 -10.89 0.87 1.73
CA HIS A 235 -10.91 2.22 1.22
C HIS A 235 -10.07 3.14 2.08
N TYR A 236 -9.47 4.13 1.44
CA TYR A 236 -8.69 5.18 2.05
C TYR A 236 -9.33 6.51 1.71
N GLY A 237 -9.14 7.51 2.55
CA GLY A 237 -9.80 8.78 2.29
C GLY A 237 -9.59 9.84 3.34
N TYR A 238 -10.32 10.93 3.13
CA TYR A 238 -10.41 12.01 4.09
C TYR A 238 -11.83 12.57 4.18
N MET A 239 -12.12 13.22 5.29
CA MET A 239 -13.36 13.94 5.52
C MET A 239 -13.08 15.38 5.91
N THR A 240 -14.00 16.27 5.53
CA THR A 240 -13.97 17.69 5.86
C THR A 240 -15.35 18.14 6.28
N PHE A 241 -15.45 18.97 7.31
CA PHE A 241 -16.70 19.66 7.59
C PHE A 241 -16.88 20.79 6.58
N ASN A 242 -18.06 20.87 5.98
CA ASN A 242 -18.44 21.95 5.08
C ASN A 242 -19.21 23.03 5.84
N SER A 243 -19.93 22.63 6.89
CA SER A 243 -20.68 23.48 7.82
C SER A 243 -20.97 22.66 9.09
N PRO A 244 -21.60 23.25 10.13
CA PRO A 244 -21.95 22.51 11.34
C PRO A 244 -22.75 21.23 11.02
N GLY A 245 -22.21 20.07 11.44
CA GLY A 245 -22.83 18.77 11.22
C GLY A 245 -22.88 18.26 9.77
N ILE A 246 -22.33 18.97 8.78
CA ILE A 246 -22.28 18.53 7.38
C ILE A 246 -20.84 18.19 7.01
N VAL A 247 -20.64 16.97 6.52
CA VAL A 247 -19.32 16.39 6.27
C VAL A 247 -19.22 15.87 4.83
N SER A 248 -18.28 16.40 4.05
CA SER A 248 -17.84 15.80 2.79
C SER A 248 -16.87 14.65 3.07
N ILE A 249 -17.08 13.51 2.43
CA ILE A 249 -16.26 12.30 2.58
C ILE A 249 -15.71 11.93 1.20
N HIS A 250 -14.39 11.95 1.06
CA HIS A 250 -13.71 11.52 -0.16
C HIS A 250 -13.04 10.18 0.11
N SER A 251 -13.44 9.15 -0.62
CA SER A 251 -12.90 7.79 -0.48
C SER A 251 -12.41 7.23 -1.80
N TYR A 252 -11.48 6.30 -1.74
CA TYR A 252 -10.93 5.61 -2.89
C TYR A 252 -10.36 4.26 -2.50
N VAL A 253 -10.24 3.35 -3.46
CA VAL A 253 -9.68 2.01 -3.23
C VAL A 253 -8.15 2.07 -3.27
N ARG A 254 -7.59 2.74 -4.28
CA ARG A 254 -6.14 2.81 -4.47
C ARG A 254 -5.74 4.12 -5.12
N ARG A 255 -4.58 4.63 -4.74
CA ARG A 255 -3.87 5.69 -5.48
C ARG A 255 -2.68 5.08 -6.20
N LEU A 256 -2.58 5.30 -7.51
CA LEU A 256 -1.44 4.87 -8.31
C LEU A 256 -0.23 5.79 -8.05
N PRO A 257 1.00 5.35 -8.31
CA PRO A 257 2.20 6.20 -8.20
C PRO A 257 2.12 7.47 -9.06
N THR A 258 1.38 7.42 -10.17
CA THR A 258 1.07 8.56 -11.05
C THR A 258 0.20 9.64 -10.39
N GLY A 259 -0.39 9.35 -9.22
CA GLY A 259 -1.34 10.22 -8.53
C GLY A 259 -2.81 9.93 -8.83
N GLU A 260 -3.09 9.13 -9.86
CA GLU A 260 -4.43 8.71 -10.26
C GLU A 260 -5.14 7.94 -9.13
N ILE A 261 -6.42 8.23 -8.95
CA ILE A 261 -7.27 7.62 -7.93
C ILE A 261 -8.18 6.59 -8.60
N LEU A 262 -8.02 5.33 -8.21
CA LEU A 262 -8.89 4.26 -8.66
C LEU A 262 -10.13 4.18 -7.78
N SER A 263 -11.27 4.08 -8.46
CA SER A 263 -12.58 3.89 -7.85
C SER A 263 -12.90 4.99 -6.81
N PRO A 264 -12.92 6.27 -7.23
CA PRO A 264 -13.22 7.37 -6.34
C PRO A 264 -14.71 7.38 -5.96
N SER A 265 -14.99 7.73 -4.72
CA SER A 265 -16.35 8.02 -4.26
C SER A 265 -16.34 9.31 -3.44
N HIS A 266 -17.38 10.11 -3.63
CA HIS A 266 -17.63 11.32 -2.87
C HIS A 266 -19.00 11.24 -2.23
N SER A 267 -19.04 11.46 -0.93
CA SER A 267 -20.26 11.46 -0.13
C SER A 267 -20.48 12.79 0.54
N LEU A 268 -21.75 13.18 0.64
CA LEU A 268 -22.19 14.24 1.54
C LEU A 268 -22.95 13.61 2.69
N ALA A 269 -22.51 13.87 3.91
CA ALA A 269 -23.01 13.23 5.11
C ALA A 269 -23.51 14.25 6.14
N ARG A 270 -24.52 13.85 6.92
CA ARG A 270 -25.01 14.59 8.08
C ARG A 270 -24.66 13.84 9.35
N LEU A 271 -23.83 14.45 10.19
CA LEU A 271 -23.43 13.94 11.49
C LEU A 271 -24.45 14.37 12.55
N ASP A 272 -25.01 13.38 13.25
CA ASP A 272 -25.73 13.57 14.49
C ASP A 272 -24.84 13.12 15.65
N SER A 273 -24.26 14.11 16.32
CA SER A 273 -23.36 13.89 17.46
C SER A 273 -24.06 13.30 18.68
N SER A 274 -25.37 13.50 18.81
CA SER A 274 -26.16 13.02 19.95
C SER A 274 -26.43 11.51 19.85
N SER A 275 -26.83 11.05 18.66
CA SER A 275 -27.08 9.64 18.37
C SER A 275 -25.83 8.88 17.95
N LYS A 276 -24.67 9.54 17.86
CA LYS A 276 -23.40 8.94 17.42
C LYS A 276 -23.54 8.29 16.04
N ARG A 277 -24.32 8.93 15.17
CA ARG A 277 -24.74 8.39 13.88
C ARG A 277 -24.46 9.41 12.79
N MET A 278 -24.18 8.90 11.60
CA MET A 278 -24.07 9.72 10.41
C MET A 278 -24.72 9.00 9.23
N VAL A 279 -25.48 9.72 8.42
CA VAL A 279 -26.08 9.20 7.19
C VAL A 279 -25.52 10.00 6.02
N SER A 280 -25.17 9.31 4.94
CA SER A 280 -24.59 9.94 3.74
C SER A 280 -25.31 9.52 2.48
N ILE A 281 -25.28 10.38 1.46
CA ILE A 281 -25.51 10.02 0.07
C ILE A 281 -24.15 10.06 -0.63
N SER A 282 -23.82 9.00 -1.36
CA SER A 282 -22.50 8.82 -1.98
C SER A 282 -22.63 8.61 -3.47
N ALA A 283 -21.98 9.46 -4.26
CA ALA A 283 -21.68 9.13 -5.64
C ALA A 283 -20.57 8.07 -5.67
N THR A 284 -20.85 6.94 -6.29
CA THR A 284 -19.98 5.77 -6.40
C THR A 284 -20.26 5.07 -7.74
N TRP A 285 -19.77 3.85 -7.92
CA TRP A 285 -19.92 3.07 -9.15
C TRP A 285 -20.51 1.70 -8.85
N SER A 286 -21.09 1.05 -9.87
CA SER A 286 -21.51 -0.35 -9.85
C SER A 286 -20.53 -1.22 -10.66
N PHE A 287 -20.27 -2.47 -10.24
CA PHE A 287 -19.46 -3.39 -11.06
C PHE A 287 -20.36 -4.04 -12.12
N GLU A 288 -20.27 -3.53 -13.34
CA GLU A 288 -20.90 -4.16 -14.50
C GLU A 288 -19.92 -5.12 -15.18
N SER A 289 -20.44 -6.20 -15.78
CA SER A 289 -19.63 -7.29 -16.36
C SER A 289 -18.79 -6.88 -17.57
N ASP A 290 -19.04 -5.71 -18.15
CA ASP A 290 -18.56 -5.33 -19.48
C ASP A 290 -17.51 -4.19 -19.44
N ASN A 291 -16.74 -4.09 -18.34
CA ASN A 291 -15.75 -3.01 -18.12
C ASN A 291 -16.34 -1.59 -18.19
N ARG A 292 -17.64 -1.43 -17.89
CA ARG A 292 -18.32 -0.13 -17.83
C ARG A 292 -18.91 0.06 -16.44
N ASP A 293 -18.08 0.57 -15.53
CA ASP A 293 -18.55 0.98 -14.21
C ASP A 293 -19.54 2.14 -14.38
N ASP A 294 -20.83 1.90 -14.10
CA ASP A 294 -21.85 2.96 -14.12
C ASP A 294 -21.82 3.73 -12.81
N ILE A 295 -21.85 5.07 -12.89
CA ILE A 295 -21.96 5.93 -11.72
C ILE A 295 -23.37 5.82 -11.14
N ILE A 296 -23.45 5.64 -9.83
CA ILE A 296 -24.68 5.57 -9.04
C ILE A 296 -24.55 6.43 -7.79
N ALA A 297 -25.68 6.85 -7.21
CA ALA A 297 -25.74 7.38 -5.87
C ALA A 297 -26.32 6.33 -4.91
N THR A 298 -25.71 6.16 -3.73
CA THR A 298 -26.19 5.22 -2.71
C THR A 298 -26.26 5.88 -1.34
N ARG A 299 -27.21 5.45 -0.49
CA ARG A 299 -27.21 5.84 0.93
C ARG A 299 -26.29 4.92 1.73
N ASN A 300 -25.63 5.49 2.73
CA ASN A 300 -24.83 4.75 3.69
C ASN A 300 -25.11 5.20 5.12
N ILE A 301 -24.97 4.27 6.05
CA ILE A 301 -25.12 4.50 7.48
C ILE A 301 -23.79 4.31 8.17
N TYR A 302 -23.46 5.24 9.07
CA TYR A 302 -22.30 5.20 9.93
C TYR A 302 -22.76 5.21 11.39
N GLN A 303 -22.20 4.32 12.21
CA GLN A 303 -22.46 4.26 13.64
C GLN A 303 -21.15 4.26 14.43
N LYS A 304 -20.96 5.25 15.30
CA LYS A 304 -19.75 5.37 16.10
C LYS A 304 -19.81 4.37 17.25
N ILE A 305 -18.78 3.53 17.34
CA ILE A 305 -18.68 2.49 18.37
C ILE A 305 -17.63 2.80 19.45
N ALA A 306 -16.66 3.67 19.16
CA ALA A 306 -15.66 4.11 20.11
C ALA A 306 -15.06 5.48 19.73
N ASP A 307 -14.54 6.20 20.72
CA ASP A 307 -13.81 7.47 20.49
C ASP A 307 -12.35 7.23 20.05
N GLY A 308 -11.86 6.00 20.09
CA GLY A 308 -10.51 5.65 19.67
C GLY A 308 -10.20 4.16 19.79
N GLY A 309 -8.92 3.83 19.60
CA GLY A 309 -8.41 2.46 19.54
C GLY A 309 -7.69 2.22 18.22
N THR A 310 -7.31 0.96 17.98
CA THR A 310 -6.65 0.53 16.74
C THR A 310 -7.43 -0.60 16.11
N LEU A 311 -7.39 -0.66 14.77
CA LEU A 311 -7.95 -1.75 13.99
C LEU A 311 -6.81 -2.59 13.44
N GLU A 312 -6.89 -3.91 13.65
CA GLU A 312 -5.94 -4.87 13.15
C GLU A 312 -6.68 -5.95 12.35
N GLU A 313 -6.17 -6.28 11.17
CA GLU A 313 -6.72 -7.35 10.36
C GLU A 313 -6.20 -8.69 10.85
N ILE A 314 -7.13 -9.60 11.15
CA ILE A 314 -6.80 -10.96 11.55
C ILE A 314 -6.85 -11.83 10.29
N GLU A 315 -5.69 -12.30 9.85
CA GLU A 315 -5.54 -13.13 8.67
C GLU A 315 -5.23 -14.59 9.03
N ASN A 316 -5.45 -15.50 8.07
CA ASN A 316 -4.98 -16.89 8.13
C ASN A 316 -5.46 -17.72 9.34
N THR A 317 -6.66 -17.47 9.84
CA THR A 317 -7.28 -18.33 10.88
C THR A 317 -8.30 -19.29 10.29
N GLN A 318 -8.58 -20.40 11.01
CA GLN A 318 -9.64 -21.34 10.64
C GLN A 318 -11.01 -20.65 10.53
N GLN A 319 -11.25 -19.62 11.34
CA GLN A 319 -12.48 -18.84 11.31
C GLN A 319 -12.60 -18.04 10.01
N ASN A 320 -11.54 -17.36 9.55
CA ASN A 320 -11.54 -16.67 8.25
C ASN A 320 -11.88 -17.63 7.10
N ALA A 321 -11.29 -18.83 7.11
CA ALA A 321 -11.53 -19.85 6.10
C ALA A 321 -12.97 -20.39 6.15
N ALA A 322 -13.55 -20.51 7.34
CA ALA A 322 -14.91 -21.01 7.54
C ALA A 322 -16.00 -19.97 7.20
N CYS A 323 -15.80 -18.70 7.58
CA CYS A 323 -16.81 -17.66 7.40
C CYS A 323 -16.78 -17.00 6.01
N GLN A 324 -15.71 -17.21 5.21
CA GLN A 324 -15.43 -16.46 3.98
C GLN A 324 -15.53 -14.94 4.18
N CYS A 325 -15.06 -14.46 5.33
CA CYS A 325 -15.20 -13.09 5.78
C CYS A 325 -13.84 -12.51 6.18
N LYS A 326 -13.73 -11.19 6.06
CA LYS A 326 -12.58 -10.45 6.61
C LYS A 326 -12.84 -10.17 8.09
N ILE A 327 -11.91 -10.53 8.96
CA ILE A 327 -12.06 -10.31 10.41
C ILE A 327 -11.17 -9.16 10.82
N ILE A 328 -11.77 -8.12 11.40
CA ILE A 328 -11.04 -6.99 11.99
C ILE A 328 -11.20 -7.02 13.50
N GLU A 329 -10.10 -6.96 14.22
CA GLU A 329 -10.09 -6.77 15.66
C GLU A 329 -9.91 -5.29 16.00
N TRP A 330 -10.87 -4.73 16.71
CA TRP A 330 -10.72 -3.45 17.38
C TRP A 330 -10.13 -3.67 18.76
N GLN A 331 -9.04 -2.96 19.04
CA GLN A 331 -8.38 -2.96 20.34
C GLN A 331 -8.40 -1.56 20.95
N SER A 332 -8.75 -1.49 22.23
CA SER A 332 -8.61 -0.33 23.11
C SER A 332 -7.87 -0.75 24.37
N ALA A 333 -7.48 0.22 25.22
CA ALA A 333 -6.76 -0.07 26.46
C ALA A 333 -7.47 -1.08 27.39
N GLN A 334 -8.79 -1.24 27.27
CA GLN A 334 -9.60 -2.08 28.17
C GLN A 334 -10.45 -3.14 27.46
N ARG A 335 -10.57 -3.09 26.13
CA ARG A 335 -11.49 -3.95 25.38
C ARG A 335 -10.90 -4.37 24.05
N ARG A 336 -11.16 -5.64 23.69
CA ARG A 336 -10.97 -6.16 22.35
C ARG A 336 -12.30 -6.67 21.83
N LYS A 337 -12.61 -6.38 20.58
CA LYS A 337 -13.81 -6.91 19.92
C LYS A 337 -13.52 -7.19 18.47
N ARG A 338 -13.99 -8.33 17.99
CA ARG A 338 -13.85 -8.74 16.60
C ARG A 338 -15.11 -8.41 15.82
N TYR A 339 -14.90 -8.03 14.57
CA TYR A 339 -15.94 -7.72 13.60
C TYR A 339 -15.71 -8.57 12.36
N GLU A 340 -16.71 -9.38 12.02
CA GLU A 340 -16.75 -10.15 10.79
C GLU A 340 -17.37 -9.29 9.70
N LEU A 341 -16.58 -8.92 8.70
CA LEU A 341 -17.01 -8.09 7.59
C LEU A 341 -17.41 -8.98 6.42
N ARG A 342 -18.69 -8.96 6.05
CA ARG A 342 -19.24 -9.81 4.99
C ARG A 342 -20.50 -9.21 4.38
N TYR A 343 -20.85 -9.71 3.21
CA TYR A 343 -22.14 -9.43 2.59
C TYR A 343 -23.25 -10.21 3.30
N GLN A 344 -24.37 -9.55 3.52
CA GLN A 344 -25.53 -10.09 4.22
C GLN A 344 -26.80 -9.77 3.43
N SER A 345 -27.81 -10.64 3.53
CA SER A 345 -29.15 -10.33 3.04
C SER A 345 -29.77 -9.24 3.90
N LEU A 346 -30.37 -8.24 3.26
CA LEU A 346 -31.11 -7.19 3.93
C LEU A 346 -32.39 -7.74 4.58
N ASP A 347 -32.99 -8.76 3.97
CA ASP A 347 -34.21 -9.41 4.46
C ASP A 347 -34.01 -10.15 5.77
N ASP A 348 -32.82 -10.69 5.96
CA ASP A 348 -32.44 -11.43 7.18
C ASP A 348 -32.05 -10.47 8.32
N SER A 349 -31.92 -9.16 8.05
CA SER A 349 -31.53 -8.19 9.05
C SER A 349 -32.67 -7.89 10.02
N THR A 350 -32.42 -8.07 11.31
CA THR A 350 -33.34 -7.65 12.37
C THR A 350 -33.34 -6.13 12.57
N ASP A 351 -32.39 -5.41 11.97
CA ASP A 351 -32.29 -3.96 12.06
C ASP A 351 -33.22 -3.30 11.03
N SER A 352 -34.35 -2.77 11.51
CA SER A 352 -35.29 -2.00 10.68
C SER A 352 -34.66 -0.78 10.03
N GLU A 353 -33.64 -0.19 10.66
CA GLU A 353 -32.97 0.97 10.11
C GLU A 353 -32.18 0.58 8.86
N LEU A 354 -31.40 -0.49 8.91
CA LEU A 354 -30.68 -0.97 7.73
C LEU A 354 -31.64 -1.26 6.58
N ARG A 355 -32.76 -1.94 6.86
CA ARG A 355 -33.80 -2.25 5.86
C ARG A 355 -34.40 -1.00 5.23
N ASN A 356 -34.68 0.04 6.00
CA ASN A 356 -35.29 1.27 5.49
C ASN A 356 -34.31 2.15 4.70
N TYR A 357 -33.01 2.11 5.02
CA TYR A 357 -32.04 3.04 4.44
C TYR A 357 -31.19 2.43 3.32
N LEU A 358 -31.06 1.10 3.25
CA LEU A 358 -30.17 0.40 2.32
C LEU A 358 -30.90 -0.49 1.29
N ASN A 359 -32.22 -0.33 1.16
CA ASN A 359 -33.03 -1.00 0.15
C ASN A 359 -32.79 -0.43 -1.26
N GLU A 360 -33.50 -0.97 -2.24
CA GLU A 360 -33.40 -0.60 -3.65
C GLU A 360 -33.74 0.88 -3.90
N GLU A 361 -34.65 1.45 -3.11
CA GLU A 361 -35.03 2.86 -3.15
C GLU A 361 -33.93 3.81 -2.68
N SER A 362 -32.86 3.26 -2.09
CA SER A 362 -31.67 4.01 -1.70
C SER A 362 -30.66 4.23 -2.81
N ILE A 363 -30.90 3.62 -3.99
CA ILE A 363 -30.01 3.65 -5.15
C ILE A 363 -30.59 4.63 -6.18
N LEU A 364 -29.75 5.55 -6.65
CA LEU A 364 -30.05 6.47 -7.75
C LEU A 364 -29.10 6.18 -8.91
N LEU A 365 -29.65 5.98 -10.09
CA LEU A 365 -28.84 5.87 -11.31
C LEU A 365 -28.43 7.25 -11.79
N LEU A 366 -27.24 7.38 -12.39
CA LEU A 366 -26.82 8.63 -13.04
C LEU A 366 -27.77 9.01 -14.17
N GLU A 367 -28.12 8.03 -15.01
CA GLU A 367 -29.09 8.18 -16.09
C GLU A 367 -30.31 7.27 -15.82
N PRO A 368 -31.54 7.79 -15.93
CA PRO A 368 -32.74 6.94 -15.88
C PRO A 368 -32.66 5.85 -16.96
N LYS A 369 -33.02 4.61 -16.61
CA LYS A 369 -33.06 3.48 -17.55
C LYS A 369 -34.49 2.96 -17.67
N ASP A 370 -35.01 2.88 -18.89
CA ASP A 370 -36.42 2.56 -19.20
C ASP A 370 -36.90 1.17 -18.72
N ASN A 371 -36.00 0.32 -18.20
CA ASN A 371 -36.31 -1.02 -17.68
C ASN A 371 -35.77 -1.29 -16.27
N VAL A 372 -35.22 -0.28 -15.58
CA VAL A 372 -34.82 -0.42 -14.17
C VAL A 372 -35.96 0.10 -13.31
N ILE A 373 -36.89 -0.80 -12.97
CA ILE A 373 -37.94 -0.50 -12.00
C ILE A 373 -37.32 -0.64 -10.61
N LEU A 374 -36.83 0.47 -10.05
CA LEU A 374 -36.65 0.59 -8.60
C LEU A 374 -38.06 0.65 -8.01
N LYS A 375 -38.66 -0.52 -7.74
CA LYS A 375 -39.99 -0.60 -7.16
C LYS A 375 -39.97 0.10 -5.81
N GLY A 376 -40.68 1.22 -5.71
CA GLY A 376 -41.26 1.65 -4.45
C GLY A 376 -42.65 1.05 -4.35
N GLU A 377 -42.98 0.46 -3.21
CA GLU A 377 -44.36 0.06 -2.89
C GLU A 377 -45.22 1.29 -2.57
#